data_AF-A0A5K1K1F8-F1
#
_entry.id   AF-A0A5K1K1F8-F1
#
_cell.length_a   1.000
_cell.length_b   1.000
_cell.length_c   1.000
_cell.angle_alpha   90.00
_cell.angle_beta   90.00
_cell.angle_gamma   90.00
#
_symmetry.space_group_name_H-M   'P 1'
#
loop_
_entity.id
_entity.type
_entity.pdbx_description
1 polymer ?
#
loop_
_entity_poly.entity_id
_entity_poly.type
_entity_poly.pdbx_seq_one_letter_code
_entity_poly.pdbx_strand_id
1 'polypeptide(L)'
;MPPAAPSAYSVTPWEISFLDPLRQSRNALIILNQPFSYPLLRRVWHSSSWHACADGGANRLHDLLKDYDGNDLRHLFTPDLIKGDLDSLRVDVQLYYSSRGVRIVQDPDQDSTDLMKCIGALVDDEKAERHVEQHTIV
;
A
#
# COMPACT_ATOMS: atom_id res chain seq x y z
N MET A 1 14.28 -3.54 -51.78
CA MET A 1 13.39 -3.64 -50.60
C MET A 1 13.38 -2.28 -49.91
N PRO A 2 12.22 -1.71 -49.57
CA PRO A 2 12.15 -0.51 -48.73
C PRO A 2 12.49 -0.87 -47.27
N PRO A 3 13.09 0.05 -46.49
CA PRO A 3 13.32 -0.17 -45.06
C PRO A 3 12.00 -0.22 -44.29
N ALA A 4 11.91 -1.11 -43.31
CA ALA A 4 10.76 -1.25 -42.43
C ALA A 4 10.48 0.08 -41.68
N ALA A 5 9.21 0.48 -41.64
CA ALA A 5 8.78 1.66 -40.91
C ALA A 5 9.12 1.53 -39.41
N PRO A 6 9.58 2.61 -38.75
CA PRO A 6 9.85 2.56 -37.32
C PRO A 6 8.56 2.25 -36.56
N SER A 7 8.62 1.22 -35.71
CA SER A 7 7.57 0.91 -34.73
C SER A 7 7.22 2.19 -33.98
N ALA A 8 5.95 2.59 -34.00
CA ALA A 8 5.47 3.72 -33.22
C ALA A 8 5.76 3.44 -31.74
N TYR A 9 6.68 4.19 -31.14
CA TYR A 9 6.88 4.16 -29.71
C TYR A 9 5.60 4.68 -29.06
N SER A 10 4.90 3.82 -28.32
CA SER A 10 3.78 4.24 -27.49
C SER A 10 4.33 5.10 -26.36
N VAL A 11 4.10 6.41 -26.43
CA VAL A 11 4.37 7.31 -25.32
C VAL A 11 3.35 7.01 -24.23
N THR A 12 3.80 6.48 -23.09
CA THR A 12 3.00 6.43 -21.87
C THR A 12 3.18 7.76 -21.14
N PRO A 13 2.22 8.69 -21.19
CA PRO A 13 2.33 9.93 -20.44
C PRO A 13 2.34 9.61 -18.94
N TRP A 14 3.28 10.24 -18.22
CA TRP A 14 3.35 10.12 -16.76
C TRP A 14 2.27 11.02 -16.16
N GLU A 15 1.18 10.43 -15.67
CA GLU A 15 0.03 11.14 -15.14
C GLU A 15 -0.02 11.04 -13.60
N ILE A 16 -0.07 12.19 -12.93
CA ILE A 16 -0.29 12.29 -11.47
C ILE A 16 -1.78 12.42 -11.09
N SER A 17 -2.66 12.21 -12.07
CA SER A 17 -4.12 12.32 -11.94
C SER A 17 -4.71 11.40 -10.89
N PHE A 18 -3.97 10.36 -10.46
CA PHE A 18 -4.36 9.47 -9.37
C PHE A 18 -4.42 10.19 -8.00
N LEU A 19 -3.79 11.36 -7.84
CA LEU A 19 -3.88 12.21 -6.64
C LEU A 19 -5.08 13.17 -6.66
N ASP A 20 -5.87 13.16 -7.73
CA ASP A 20 -7.11 13.91 -7.83
C ASP A 20 -8.22 13.18 -7.05
N PRO A 21 -8.71 13.75 -5.93
CA PRO A 21 -9.77 13.13 -5.14
C PRO A 21 -11.09 12.97 -5.89
N LEU A 22 -11.27 13.63 -7.05
CA LEU A 22 -12.46 13.50 -7.89
C LEU A 22 -12.37 12.34 -8.88
N ARG A 23 -11.18 11.75 -9.10
CA ARG A 23 -11.03 10.54 -9.90
C ARG A 23 -11.12 9.31 -9.00
N GLN A 24 -12.18 8.54 -9.16
CA GLN A 24 -12.24 7.17 -8.65
C GLN A 24 -11.27 6.31 -9.44
N SER A 25 -10.06 6.16 -8.91
CA SER A 25 -9.04 5.26 -9.41
C SER A 25 -8.90 4.13 -8.38
N ARG A 26 -8.87 2.88 -8.83
CA ARG A 26 -8.54 1.73 -7.99
C ARG A 26 -7.05 1.78 -7.67
N ASN A 27 -6.65 2.59 -6.70
CA ASN A 27 -5.25 2.69 -6.30
C ASN A 27 -4.97 1.82 -5.09
N ALA A 28 -3.78 1.24 -5.04
CA ALA A 28 -3.25 0.50 -3.90
C ALA A 28 -2.15 1.32 -3.23
N LEU A 29 -2.25 1.50 -1.92
CA LEU A 29 -1.24 2.17 -1.11
C LEU A 29 -0.42 1.14 -0.35
N ILE A 30 0.91 1.23 -0.46
CA ILE A 30 1.83 0.39 0.33
C ILE A 30 2.63 1.30 1.26
N ILE A 31 2.45 1.13 2.56
CA ILE A 31 3.13 1.89 3.60
C ILE A 31 4.40 1.16 4.02
N LEU A 32 5.55 1.76 3.71
CA LEU A 32 6.86 1.24 4.09
C LEU A 32 7.28 1.75 5.47
N ASN A 33 8.33 1.15 6.05
CA ASN A 33 8.96 1.60 7.29
C ASN A 33 9.82 2.88 7.07
N GLN A 34 9.19 3.95 6.60
CA GLN A 34 9.80 5.26 6.37
C GLN A 34 9.01 6.35 7.11
N PRO A 35 9.64 7.46 7.52
CA PRO A 35 8.93 8.58 8.11
C PRO A 35 8.07 9.30 7.06
N PHE A 36 6.80 9.55 7.36
CA PHE A 36 5.87 10.32 6.53
C PHE A 36 4.99 11.22 7.40
N SER A 37 4.41 12.25 6.77
CA SER A 37 3.55 13.22 7.45
C SER A 37 2.08 12.82 7.36
N TYR A 38 1.28 13.18 8.37
CA TYR A 38 -0.17 12.93 8.37
C TYR A 38 -0.91 13.55 7.18
N PRO A 39 -0.62 14.80 6.73
CA PRO A 39 -1.30 15.36 5.56
C PRO A 39 -1.06 14.54 4.29
N LEU A 40 0.15 13.98 4.12
CA LEU A 40 0.46 13.09 3.01
C LEU A 40 -0.33 11.79 3.13
N LEU A 41 -0.24 11.11 4.29
CA LEU A 41 -0.98 9.88 4.57
C LEU A 41 -2.47 10.05 4.26
N ARG A 42 -3.10 11.09 4.83
CA ARG A 42 -4.54 11.36 4.64
C ARG A 42 -4.88 11.51 3.17
N ARG A 43 -4.06 12.22 2.40
CA ARG A 43 -4.31 12.45 0.98
C ARG A 43 -4.23 11.15 0.18
N VAL A 44 -3.14 10.40 0.33
CA VAL A 44 -2.92 9.16 -0.45
C VAL A 44 -3.87 8.05 -0.02
N TRP A 45 -4.24 8.01 1.26
CA TRP A 45 -5.19 7.04 1.80
C TRP A 45 -6.58 7.22 1.19
N HIS A 46 -7.08 8.45 1.11
CA HIS A 46 -8.40 8.72 0.50
C HIS A 46 -8.40 8.58 -1.02
N SER A 47 -7.24 8.66 -1.67
CA SER A 47 -7.11 8.37 -3.11
C SER A 47 -6.86 6.90 -3.41
N SER A 48 -6.84 6.00 -2.42
CA SER A 48 -6.61 4.57 -2.58
C SER A 48 -7.75 3.74 -2.00
N SER A 49 -7.99 2.59 -2.62
CA SER A 49 -9.06 1.66 -2.26
C SER A 49 -8.56 0.45 -1.48
N TRP A 50 -7.25 0.18 -1.55
CA TRP A 50 -6.60 -0.93 -0.86
C TRP A 50 -5.34 -0.42 -0.16
N HIS A 51 -5.14 -0.80 1.09
CA HIS A 51 -4.04 -0.33 1.92
C HIS A 51 -3.27 -1.50 2.52
N ALA A 52 -1.97 -1.57 2.24
CA ALA A 52 -1.07 -2.54 2.86
C ALA A 52 0.06 -1.85 3.64
N CYS A 53 0.51 -2.48 4.71
CA CYS A 53 1.72 -2.10 5.42
C CYS A 53 2.80 -3.16 5.22
N ALA A 54 4.00 -2.70 4.86
CA ALA A 54 5.19 -3.53 4.77
C ALA A 54 5.88 -3.54 6.13
N ASP A 55 5.80 -4.67 6.85
CA ASP A 55 6.47 -4.92 8.14
C ASP A 55 6.41 -3.70 9.10
N GLY A 56 7.52 -2.99 9.32
CA GLY A 56 7.61 -1.84 10.22
C GLY A 56 6.80 -0.61 9.79
N GLY A 57 6.27 -0.58 8.56
CA GLY A 57 5.33 0.46 8.11
C GLY A 57 4.07 0.53 8.97
N ALA A 58 3.63 -0.61 9.50
CA ALA A 58 2.49 -0.66 10.43
C ALA A 58 2.80 0.04 11.76
N ASN A 59 4.05 -0.04 12.25
CA ASN A 59 4.48 0.72 13.44
C ASN A 59 4.42 2.22 13.17
N ARG A 60 4.92 2.67 12.01
CA ARG A 60 4.90 4.08 11.61
C ARG A 60 3.48 4.62 11.52
N LEU A 61 2.59 3.86 10.87
CA LEU A 61 1.18 4.19 10.78
C LEU A 61 0.55 4.29 12.18
N HIS A 62 0.81 3.29 13.02
CA HIS A 62 0.27 3.24 14.37
C HIS A 62 0.74 4.42 15.24
N ASP A 63 2.04 4.73 15.22
CA ASP A 63 2.63 5.80 16.03
C ASP A 63 2.18 7.19 15.57
N LEU A 64 2.11 7.41 14.25
CA LEU A 64 1.65 8.67 13.70
C LEU A 64 0.21 8.99 14.10
N LEU A 65 -0.65 7.97 14.21
CA LEU A 65 -2.08 8.14 14.43
C LEU A 65 -2.50 8.04 15.90
N LYS A 66 -1.67 7.47 16.77
CA LYS A 66 -1.99 7.27 18.19
C LYS A 66 -2.19 8.58 18.94
N ASP A 67 -1.42 9.61 18.59
CA ASP A 67 -1.42 10.91 19.26
C ASP A 67 -1.23 12.04 18.24
N TYR A 68 -2.12 12.08 17.23
CA TYR A 68 -2.12 13.18 16.28
C TYR A 68 -3.00 14.30 16.79
N ASP A 69 -2.38 15.43 17.13
CA ASP A 69 -3.08 16.62 17.65
C ASP A 69 -3.93 16.30 18.91
N GLY A 70 -3.39 15.45 19.80
CA GLY A 70 -4.06 15.01 21.03
C GLY A 70 -5.20 14.02 20.82
N ASN A 71 -5.40 13.51 19.60
CA ASN A 71 -6.48 12.58 19.25
C ASN A 71 -5.93 11.24 18.74
N ASP A 72 -6.62 10.16 19.09
CA ASP A 72 -6.35 8.82 18.57
C ASP A 72 -7.14 8.57 17.27
N LEU A 73 -6.45 8.69 16.15
CA LEU A 73 -7.00 8.52 14.81
C LEU A 73 -6.80 7.10 14.25
N ARG A 74 -6.21 6.17 15.02
CA ARG A 74 -5.87 4.81 14.54
C ARG A 74 -7.09 4.00 14.08
N HIS A 75 -8.29 4.38 14.51
CA HIS A 75 -9.54 3.73 14.12
C HIS A 75 -9.99 4.12 12.70
N LEU A 76 -9.54 5.26 12.17
CA LEU A 76 -9.92 5.76 10.85
C LEU A 76 -9.05 5.20 9.72
N PHE A 77 -7.86 4.71 10.04
CA PHE A 77 -6.86 4.24 9.08
C PHE A 77 -6.47 2.80 9.44
N THR A 78 -7.34 1.86 9.09
CA THR A 78 -7.08 0.43 9.30
C THR A 78 -6.64 -0.18 7.97
N PRO A 79 -5.40 -0.69 7.85
CA PRO A 79 -4.94 -1.32 6.61
C PRO A 79 -5.65 -2.66 6.39
N ASP A 80 -5.77 -3.08 5.13
CA ASP A 80 -6.35 -4.38 4.76
C ASP A 80 -5.36 -5.53 5.03
N LEU A 81 -4.07 -5.26 4.78
CA LEU A 81 -2.99 -6.25 4.86
C LEU A 81 -1.76 -5.68 5.58
N ILE A 82 -1.16 -6.49 6.45
CA ILE A 82 0.20 -6.28 6.94
C ILE A 82 1.02 -7.48 6.48
N LYS A 83 2.06 -7.24 5.68
CA LYS A 83 2.91 -8.30 5.14
C LYS A 83 4.38 -7.94 5.26
N GLY A 84 5.22 -8.93 5.54
CA GLY A 84 6.66 -8.79 5.62
C GLY A 84 7.24 -9.94 6.43
N ASP A 85 8.53 -9.87 6.75
CA ASP A 85 9.19 -10.82 7.65
C ASP A 85 8.75 -10.69 9.13
N LEU A 86 8.10 -9.57 9.48
CA LEU A 86 7.58 -9.23 10.81
C LEU A 86 8.66 -9.16 11.89
N ASP A 87 9.92 -8.91 11.50
CA ASP A 87 11.04 -8.82 12.45
C ASP A 87 11.06 -7.48 13.20
N SER A 88 10.52 -6.43 12.57
CA SER A 88 10.48 -5.08 13.09
C SER A 88 9.11 -4.70 13.61
N LEU A 89 8.05 -5.43 13.27
CA LEU A 89 6.70 -5.20 13.77
C LEU A 89 6.62 -5.41 15.29
N ARG A 90 6.19 -4.38 16.02
CA ARG A 90 6.06 -4.50 17.47
C ARG A 90 4.81 -5.31 17.84
N VAL A 91 4.92 -6.11 18.90
CA VAL A 91 3.85 -7.00 19.37
C VAL A 91 2.58 -6.22 19.75
N ASP A 92 2.70 -5.03 20.34
CA ASP A 92 1.55 -4.18 20.68
C ASP A 92 0.79 -3.71 19.43
N VAL A 93 1.52 -3.35 18.38
CA VAL A 93 0.97 -2.94 17.08
C VAL A 93 0.33 -4.13 16.36
N GLN A 94 0.98 -5.28 16.37
CA GLN A 94 0.44 -6.52 15.80
C GLN A 94 -0.88 -6.92 16.46
N LEU A 95 -0.93 -6.91 17.79
CA LEU A 95 -2.15 -7.22 18.56
C LEU A 95 -3.26 -6.20 18.26
N TYR A 96 -2.92 -4.91 18.17
CA TYR A 96 -3.89 -3.87 17.85
C TYR A 96 -4.55 -4.13 16.49
N TYR A 97 -3.77 -4.32 15.42
CA TYR A 97 -4.34 -4.56 14.08
C TYR A 97 -5.01 -5.93 13.96
N SER A 98 -4.47 -6.97 14.61
CA SER A 98 -5.12 -8.28 14.66
C SER A 98 -6.49 -8.21 15.33
N SER A 99 -6.63 -7.45 16.43
CA SER A 99 -7.93 -7.24 17.09
C SER A 99 -8.96 -6.51 16.24
N ARG A 100 -8.51 -5.78 15.20
CA ARG A 100 -9.37 -5.11 14.22
C ARG A 100 -9.71 -5.96 13.01
N GLY A 101 -9.22 -7.20 12.96
CA GLY A 101 -9.45 -8.12 11.84
C GLY A 101 -8.54 -7.88 10.64
N VAL A 102 -7.44 -7.13 10.80
CA VAL A 102 -6.44 -6.95 9.74
C VAL A 102 -5.75 -8.27 9.43
N ARG A 103 -5.58 -8.58 8.15
CA ARG A 103 -4.86 -9.78 7.72
C ARG A 103 -3.36 -9.54 7.91
N ILE A 104 -2.72 -10.34 8.77
CA ILE A 104 -1.27 -10.28 9.02
C ILE A 104 -0.63 -11.52 8.41
N VAL A 105 0.24 -11.34 7.42
CA VAL A 105 0.91 -12.43 6.70
C VAL A 105 2.41 -12.33 6.95
N GLN A 106 2.94 -13.30 7.67
CA GLN A 106 4.39 -13.44 7.82
C GLN A 106 4.95 -14.14 6.59
N ASP A 107 5.95 -13.50 5.96
CA ASP A 107 6.63 -14.00 4.78
C ASP A 107 8.15 -14.06 5.08
N PRO A 108 8.68 -15.25 5.39
CA PRO A 108 10.06 -15.45 5.82
C PRO A 108 11.06 -15.39 4.65
N ASP A 109 10.62 -15.11 3.43
CA ASP A 109 11.50 -14.96 2.27
C ASP A 109 12.48 -13.78 2.50
N GLN A 110 13.77 -14.06 2.58
CA GLN A 110 14.82 -13.05 2.78
C GLN A 110 15.48 -12.62 1.46
N ASP A 111 15.10 -13.25 0.34
CA ASP A 111 15.64 -12.93 -0.99
C ASP A 111 14.86 -11.79 -1.67
N SER A 112 13.69 -11.45 -1.13
CA SER A 112 12.80 -10.40 -1.64
C SER A 112 12.60 -9.28 -0.61
N THR A 113 12.66 -8.01 -1.05
CA THR A 113 12.35 -6.87 -0.17
C THR A 113 10.87 -6.85 0.23
N ASP A 114 10.52 -6.24 1.37
CA ASP A 114 9.11 -6.17 1.81
C ASP A 114 8.20 -5.45 0.81
N LEU A 115 8.74 -4.50 0.06
CA LEU A 115 8.01 -3.88 -1.06
C LEU A 115 7.63 -4.92 -2.12
N MET A 116 8.57 -5.78 -2.54
CA MET A 116 8.31 -6.83 -3.53
C MET A 116 7.27 -7.83 -3.02
N LYS A 117 7.32 -8.18 -1.73
CA LYS A 117 6.34 -9.07 -1.09
C LYS A 117 4.95 -8.47 -1.05
N CYS A 118 4.82 -7.17 -0.75
CA CYS A 118 3.54 -6.45 -0.76
C CYS A 118 2.97 -6.32 -2.18
N ILE A 119 3.81 -6.03 -3.18
CA ILE A 119 3.39 -6.01 -4.59
C ILE A 119 2.89 -7.40 -5.01
N GLY A 120 3.59 -8.47 -4.64
CA GLY A 120 3.13 -9.84 -4.91
C GLY A 120 1.79 -10.14 -4.28
N ALA A 121 1.57 -9.72 -3.02
CA ALA A 121 0.29 -9.90 -2.35
C ALA A 121 -0.86 -9.14 -3.01
N LEU A 122 -0.62 -7.92 -3.49
CA LEU A 122 -1.60 -7.16 -4.27
C LEU A 122 -1.95 -7.93 -5.56
N VAL A 123 -0.96 -8.43 -6.29
CA VAL A 123 -1.17 -9.20 -7.52
C VAL A 123 -1.93 -10.50 -7.26
N ASP A 124 -1.69 -11.17 -6.12
CA ASP A 124 -2.44 -12.36 -5.73
C ASP A 124 -3.88 -12.03 -5.33
N ASP A 125 -4.11 -10.91 -4.65
CA ASP A 125 -5.45 -10.42 -4.31
C ASP A 125 -6.26 -10.10 -5.58
N GLU A 126 -5.65 -9.42 -6.56
CA GLU A 126 -6.24 -9.16 -7.88
C GLU A 126 -6.57 -10.45 -8.66
N LYS A 127 -5.74 -11.48 -8.54
CA LYS A 127 -6.00 -12.77 -9.21
C LYS A 127 -7.07 -13.58 -8.49
N ALA A 128 -7.18 -13.46 -7.17
CA ALA A 128 -8.21 -14.11 -6.37
C ALA A 128 -9.58 -13.48 -6.64
N GLU A 129 -9.64 -12.15 -6.82
CA GLU A 129 -10.79 -11.42 -7.31
C GLU A 129 -10.89 -11.52 -8.84
N ARG A 130 -11.30 -12.68 -9.35
CA ARG A 130 -11.39 -13.08 -10.78
C ARG A 130 -12.22 -12.17 -11.74
N HIS A 131 -12.53 -10.92 -11.38
CA HIS A 131 -13.28 -9.95 -12.20
C HIS A 131 -12.89 -8.47 -11.99
N VAL A 132 -11.74 -8.15 -11.37
CA VAL A 132 -11.43 -6.77 -10.98
C VAL A 132 -10.26 -6.22 -11.79
N GLU A 133 -10.48 -5.07 -12.43
CA GLU A 133 -9.47 -4.29 -13.18
C GLU A 133 -8.26 -3.95 -12.29
N GLN A 134 -7.06 -3.98 -12.89
CA GLN A 134 -5.77 -3.78 -12.21
C GLN A 134 -5.68 -2.48 -11.42
N HIS A 135 -5.14 -2.56 -10.21
CA HIS A 135 -4.86 -1.43 -9.33
C HIS A 135 -3.57 -0.74 -9.74
N THR A 136 -3.58 0.59 -9.66
CA THR A 136 -2.34 1.39 -9.79
C THR A 136 -1.70 1.56 -8.42
N ILE A 137 -0.44 1.15 -8.27
CA ILE A 137 0.31 1.33 -7.02
C ILE A 137 0.76 2.80 -6.94
N VAL A 138 0.46 3.45 -5.81
CA VAL A 138 0.74 4.87 -5.55
C VAL A 138 1.60 5.08 -4.32
#